data_AF-A0A2N1G8P0-F1
#
_entry.id   AF-A0A2N1G8P0-F1
#
_cell.length_a   1.000
_cell.length_b   1.000
_cell.length_c   1.000
_cell.angle_alpha   90.00
_cell.angle_beta   90.00
_cell.angle_gamma   90.00
#
_symmetry.space_group_name_H-M   'P 1'
#
loop_
_entity.id
_entity.type
_entity.pdbx_description
1 polymer ?
#
loop_
_entity_poly.entity_id
_entity_poly.type
_entity_poly.pdbx_seq_one_letter_code
_entity_poly.pdbx_strand_id
1 'polypeptide(L)' 'MIGDAVADMIAEAVVARKRETTAHEILKAIHPQPAMGGAVSEAIAHAYYEVNRL' A
#
# COMPACT_ATOMS: atom_id res chain seq x y z
N MET A 1 7.90 1.17 8.43
CA MET A 1 6.65 0.62 9.00
C MET A 1 6.91 0.31 10.46
N ILE A 2 6.00 0.67 11.36
CA ILE A 2 6.08 0.39 12.80
C ILE A 2 4.67 0.00 13.25
N GLY A 3 4.51 -1.09 14.00
CA GLY A 3 3.22 -1.60 14.46
C GLY A 3 3.07 -3.11 14.29
N ASP A 4 1.84 -3.58 14.35
CA ASP A 4 1.49 -4.98 14.13
C ASP A 4 1.50 -5.35 12.64
N ALA A 5 1.69 -6.64 12.34
CA ALA A 5 1.64 -7.19 10.98
C ALA A 5 2.55 -6.48 9.95
N VAL A 6 3.65 -5.87 10.39
CA VAL A 6 4.64 -5.20 9.51
C VAL A 6 5.32 -6.15 8.52
N ALA A 7 5.35 -7.45 8.83
CA ALA A 7 5.87 -8.47 7.93
C ALA A 7 5.03 -8.61 6.65
N ASP A 8 3.71 -8.52 6.77
CA ASP A 8 2.80 -8.62 5.63
C ASP A 8 2.87 -7.36 4.76
N MET A 9 2.92 -6.18 5.39
CA MET A 9 3.08 -4.90 4.69
C MET A 9 4.42 -4.80 3.94
N ILE A 10 5.52 -5.25 4.54
CA ILE A 10 6.82 -5.22 3.84
C ILE A 10 6.90 -6.26 2.72
N ALA A 11 6.20 -7.39 2.84
CA ALA A 11 6.11 -8.38 1.77
C ALA A 11 5.45 -7.78 0.52
N GLU A 12 4.36 -7.02 0.67
CA GLU A 12 3.71 -6.29 -0.42
C GLU A 12 4.66 -5.27 -1.06
N ALA A 13 5.33 -4.45 -0.26
CA ALA A 13 6.29 -3.46 -0.76
C ALA A 13 7.47 -4.11 -1.50
N VAL A 14 7.94 -5.28 -1.06
CA VAL A 14 8.99 -6.05 -1.76
C VAL A 14 8.49 -6.59 -3.10
N VAL A 15 7.25 -7.09 -3.18
CA VAL A 15 6.65 -7.54 -4.44
C VAL A 15 6.47 -6.37 -5.39
N ALA A 16 5.93 -5.25 -4.93
CA ALA A 16 5.77 -4.03 -5.72
C ALA A 16 7.11 -3.55 -6.28
N ARG A 17 8.17 -3.51 -5.45
CA ARG A 17 9.52 -3.16 -5.91
C ARG A 17 10.05 -4.15 -6.95
N LYS A 18 9.89 -5.46 -6.72
CA LYS A 18 10.37 -6.51 -7.67
C LYS A 18 9.64 -6.47 -9.00
N ARG A 19 8.38 -6.03 -9.00
CA ARG A 19 7.55 -5.86 -10.19
C ARG A 19 7.71 -4.48 -10.82
N GLU A 20 8.56 -3.63 -10.24
CA GLU A 20 8.74 -2.23 -10.66
C GLU A 20 7.40 -1.47 -10.75
N THR A 21 6.48 -1.83 -9.85
CA THR A 21 5.11 -1.32 -9.82
C THR A 21 5.11 0.16 -9.47
N THR A 22 4.31 0.92 -10.20
CA THR A 22 4.13 2.36 -10.02
C THR A 22 3.13 2.66 -8.90
N ALA A 23 3.19 3.87 -8.36
CA ALA A 23 2.20 4.34 -7.38
C ALA A 23 0.76 4.26 -7.92
N HIS A 24 0.56 4.55 -9.21
CA HIS A 24 -0.75 4.45 -9.84
C HIS A 24 -1.32 3.03 -9.80
N GLU A 25 -0.49 2.03 -10.07
CA GLU A 25 -0.89 0.62 -10.02
C GLU A 25 -1.18 0.16 -8.60
N ILE A 26 -0.40 0.62 -7.61
CA ILE A 26 -0.65 0.29 -6.20
C ILE A 26 -1.97 0.92 -5.72
N LEU A 27 -2.26 2.16 -6.09
CA LEU A 27 -3.51 2.85 -5.74
C LEU A 27 -4.74 2.25 -6.42
N LYS A 28 -4.57 1.51 -7.53
CA LYS A 28 -5.63 0.77 -8.20
C LYS A 28 -5.76 -0.68 -7.73
N ALA A 29 -4.81 -1.18 -6.93
CA ALA A 29 -4.89 -2.52 -6.37
C ALA A 29 -5.99 -2.61 -5.30
N ILE A 30 -6.82 -3.66 -5.39
CA ILE A 30 -7.89 -3.88 -4.42
C ILE A 30 -7.32 -4.57 -3.17
N HIS A 31 -7.35 -3.84 -2.06
CA HIS A 31 -7.06 -4.37 -0.73
C HIS A 31 -8.39 -4.69 -0.03
N PRO A 32 -8.65 -5.96 0.34
CA PRO A 32 -9.84 -6.32 1.11
C PRO A 32 -9.87 -5.56 2.44
N GLN A 33 -11.06 -5.21 2.93
CA GLN A 33 -11.20 -4.55 4.24
C GLN A 33 -11.77 -5.51 5.29
N PRO A 34 -11.25 -5.52 6.53
CA PRO A 34 -10.07 -4.79 7.01
C PRO A 34 -8.76 -5.54 6.69
N ALA A 35 -7.83 -4.92 5.96
CA ALA A 35 -6.49 -5.50 5.73
C ALA A 35 -5.38 -4.45 5.85
N MET A 36 -4.23 -4.88 6.38
CA MET A 36 -3.07 -4.03 6.63
C MET A 36 -2.43 -3.49 5.35
N GLY A 37 -2.56 -4.19 4.21
CA GLY A 37 -2.14 -3.68 2.90
C GLY A 37 -2.89 -2.40 2.47
N GLY A 38 -4.11 -2.20 2.97
CA GLY A 38 -4.83 -0.93 2.80
C GLY A 38 -4.02 0.27 3.33
N ALA A 39 -3.30 0.11 4.43
CA ALA A 39 -2.45 1.16 4.98
C ALA A 39 -1.24 1.49 4.10
N VAL A 40 -0.73 0.53 3.31
CA VAL A 40 0.34 0.77 2.33
C VAL A 40 -0.20 1.63 1.18
N SER A 41 -1.37 1.28 0.65
CA SER A 41 -2.05 2.06 -0.38
C SER A 41 -2.39 3.48 0.11
N GLU A 42 -2.91 3.62 1.33
CA GLU A 42 -3.20 4.93 1.94
C GLU A 42 -1.93 5.78 2.09
N ALA A 43 -0.83 5.20 2.59
CA ALA A 43 0.44 5.90 2.72
C ALA A 43 0.97 6.43 1.38
N ILE A 44 0.79 5.66 0.30
CA ILE A 44 1.16 6.08 -1.06
C ILE A 44 0.25 7.20 -1.54
N ALA A 45 -1.05 7.12 -1.29
CA ALA A 45 -2.01 8.17 -1.64
C ALA A 45 -1.60 9.49 -0.97
N HIS A 46 -1.27 9.45 0.32
CA HIS A 46 -0.73 10.57 1.07
C HIS A 46 0.59 11.11 0.47
N ALA A 47 1.51 10.25 0.04
CA ALA A 47 2.78 10.66 -0.54
C ALA A 47 2.63 11.37 -1.89
N TYR A 48 1.62 11.01 -2.68
CA TYR A 48 1.34 11.61 -3.99
C TYR A 48 0.31 12.75 -3.95
N TYR A 49 -0.09 13.20 -2.75
CA TYR A 49 -1.20 14.15 -2.55
C TYR A 49 -2.52 13.70 -3.20
N GLU A 50 -2.66 12.41 -3.49
CA GLU A 50 -3.91 11.79 -3.93
C GLU A 50 -4.70 11.40 -2.69
N VAL A 51 -5.63 12.24 -2.26
CA VAL A 51 -6.44 11.96 -1.07
C VAL A 51 -7.47 10.88 -1.40
N ASN A 52 -7.17 9.63 -1.06
CA ASN A 52 -8.19 8.58 -0.92
C ASN A 52 -8.70 8.60 0.52
N ARG A 53 -9.83 9.28 0.76
CA ARG A 53 -10.55 9.16 2.03
C ARG A 53 -12.06 9.05 1.78
N LEU A 54 -12.53 7.80 1.69
CA LEU A 54 -13.86 7.33 2.11
C LEU A 54 -13.69 5.94 2.70
#